data_AF-A0A3G8ZCP9-F1
#
_entry.id   AF-A0A3G8ZCP9-F1
#
_cell.length_a   1.000
_cell.length_b   1.000
_cell.length_c   1.000
_cell.angle_alpha   90.00
_cell.angle_beta   90.00
_cell.angle_gamma   90.00
#
_symmetry.space_group_name_H-M   'P 1'
#
loop_
_entity.id
_entity.type
_entity.pdbx_description
1 polymer ?
#
loop_
_entity_poly.entity_id
_entity_poly.type
_entity_poly.pdbx_seq_one_letter_code
_entity_poly.pdbx_strand_id
1 'polypeptide(L)'
;MTNRERKQIRKRVISASGHRSLRRSARRASLNAQRASRVLDIPYTILKSGVIYTVHKDKWVEAGKVDKITSEKTGLRKGSKLCL
;
A
#
# COMPACT_ATOMS: atom_id res chain seq x y z
N MET A 1 -16.49 31.87 -0.45
CA MET A 1 -16.55 30.40 -0.25
C MET A 1 -17.98 29.95 -0.01
N THR A 2 -18.51 29.12 -0.89
CA THR A 2 -19.88 28.60 -0.79
C THR A 2 -19.99 27.45 0.22
N ASN A 3 -21.19 27.18 0.74
CA ASN A 3 -21.42 26.05 1.66
C ASN A 3 -21.07 24.68 1.03
N ARG A 4 -21.18 24.55 -0.31
CA ARG A 4 -20.80 23.34 -1.04
C ARG A 4 -19.28 23.11 -1.02
N GLU A 5 -18.48 24.17 -1.23
CA GLU A 5 -17.02 24.11 -1.18
C GLU A 5 -16.51 23.69 0.21
N ARG A 6 -17.07 24.28 1.28
CA ARG A 6 -16.73 23.92 2.67
C ARG A 6 -17.00 22.44 2.98
N LYS A 7 -18.11 21.89 2.46
CA LYS A 7 -18.49 20.48 2.64
C LYS A 7 -17.53 19.53 1.89
N GLN A 8 -17.06 19.89 0.70
CA GLN A 8 -16.07 19.12 -0.05
C GLN A 8 -14.69 19.10 0.62
N ILE A 9 -14.22 20.24 1.15
CA ILE A 9 -12.95 20.32 1.89
C ILE A 9 -13.00 19.43 3.13
N ARG A 10 -14.07 19.51 3.93
CA ARG A 10 -14.23 18.63 5.11
C ARG A 10 -14.20 17.14 4.76
N LYS A 11 -14.88 16.73 3.68
CA LYS A 11 -14.83 15.33 3.21
C LYS A 11 -13.41 14.88 2.85
N ARG A 12 -12.61 15.72 2.18
CA ARG A 12 -11.20 15.41 1.84
C ARG A 12 -10.32 15.29 3.08
N VAL A 13 -10.53 16.15 4.08
CA VAL A 13 -9.78 16.09 5.34
C VAL A 13 -10.11 14.81 6.11
N ILE A 14 -11.39 14.42 6.17
CA ILE A 14 -11.84 13.19 6.83
C ILE A 14 -11.34 11.95 6.10
N SER A 15 -11.36 11.92 4.76
CA SER A 15 -10.79 10.79 4.02
C SER A 15 -9.28 10.70 4.24
N ALA A 16 -8.56 11.83 4.19
CA ALA A 16 -7.12 11.87 4.44
C ALA A 16 -6.76 11.43 5.88
N SER A 17 -7.58 11.78 6.89
CA SER A 17 -7.36 11.34 8.27
C SER A 17 -7.63 9.84 8.45
N GLY A 18 -8.65 9.29 7.78
CA GLY A 18 -8.91 7.85 7.70
C GLY A 18 -7.77 7.08 7.04
N HIS A 19 -7.20 7.59 5.95
CA HIS A 19 -6.01 7.00 5.33
C HIS A 19 -4.78 7.06 6.24
N ARG A 20 -4.62 8.13 7.02
CA ARG A 20 -3.50 8.28 7.98
C ARG A 20 -3.62 7.27 9.13
N SER A 21 -4.81 7.04 9.67
CA SER A 21 -5.01 6.05 10.73
C SER A 21 -4.77 4.62 10.20
N LEU A 22 -5.32 4.28 9.04
CA LEU A 22 -5.08 2.99 8.38
C LEU A 22 -3.60 2.74 8.12
N ARG A 23 -2.87 3.75 7.59
CA ARG A 23 -1.43 3.63 7.35
C ARG A 23 -0.65 3.40 8.65
N ARG A 24 -1.05 4.04 9.75
CA ARG A 24 -0.43 3.83 11.07
C ARG A 24 -0.70 2.42 11.60
N SER A 25 -1.95 1.96 11.50
CA SER A 25 -2.33 0.60 11.92
C SER A 25 -1.60 -0.47 11.11
N ALA A 26 -1.58 -0.34 9.78
CA ALA A 26 -0.84 -1.23 8.90
C ALA A 26 0.67 -1.25 9.23
N ARG A 27 1.27 -0.07 9.48
CA ARG A 27 2.69 0.01 9.89
C ARG A 27 2.94 -0.68 11.22
N ARG A 28 2.08 -0.49 12.22
CA ARG A 28 2.20 -1.15 13.53
C ARG A 28 2.04 -2.67 13.41
N ALA A 29 1.04 -3.13 12.68
CA ALA A 29 0.81 -4.56 12.43
C ALA A 29 2.03 -5.20 11.74
N SER A 30 2.58 -4.55 10.72
CA SER A 30 3.79 -5.01 10.03
C SER A 30 4.99 -5.11 10.98
N LEU A 31 5.28 -4.06 11.75
CA LEU A 31 6.40 -4.08 12.71
C LEU A 31 6.22 -5.14 13.80
N ASN A 32 5.00 -5.34 14.29
CA ASN A 32 4.70 -6.36 15.29
C ASN A 32 4.87 -7.77 14.72
N ALA A 33 4.40 -8.02 13.50
CA ALA A 33 4.61 -9.30 12.81
C ALA A 33 6.11 -9.59 12.64
N GLN A 34 6.91 -8.61 12.19
CA GLN A 34 8.36 -8.77 12.07
C GLN A 34 9.03 -9.12 13.39
N ARG A 35 8.63 -8.44 14.49
CA ARG A 35 9.16 -8.74 15.83
C ARG A 35 8.79 -10.15 16.27
N ALA A 36 7.53 -10.55 16.10
CA ALA A 36 7.06 -11.88 16.46
C ALA A 36 7.80 -12.97 15.66
N SER A 37 7.94 -12.79 14.35
CA SER A 37 8.69 -13.71 13.48
C SER A 37 10.16 -13.85 13.92
N ARG A 38 10.81 -12.75 14.31
CA ARG A 38 12.19 -12.80 14.84
C ARG A 38 12.29 -13.56 16.15
N VAL A 39 11.36 -13.33 17.09
CA VAL A 39 11.33 -14.01 18.39
C VAL A 39 11.08 -15.51 18.22
N LEU A 40 10.21 -15.89 17.28
CA LEU A 40 9.83 -17.28 16.99
C LEU A 40 10.78 -17.98 16.02
N ASP A 41 11.81 -17.29 15.51
CA ASP A 41 12.73 -17.80 14.50
C ASP A 41 12.05 -18.29 13.20
N ILE A 42 10.96 -17.64 12.80
CA ILE A 42 10.19 -17.99 11.59
C ILE A 42 10.55 -17.02 10.46
N PRO A 43 10.78 -17.50 9.22
CA PRO A 43 11.01 -16.62 8.07
C PRO A 43 9.79 -15.73 7.77
N TYR A 44 10.03 -14.50 7.32
CA TYR A 44 8.96 -13.56 6.98
C TYR A 44 9.29 -12.74 5.73
N THR A 45 8.26 -12.24 5.05
CA THR A 45 8.41 -11.53 3.78
C THR A 45 8.30 -10.01 3.96
N ILE A 46 9.16 -9.25 3.30
CA ILE A 46 9.14 -7.78 3.27
C ILE A 46 9.12 -7.30 1.82
N LEU A 47 8.22 -6.36 1.52
CA LEU A 47 8.25 -5.60 0.28
C LEU A 47 8.99 -4.27 0.50
N LYS A 48 10.09 -4.05 -0.23
CA LYS A 48 10.90 -2.83 -0.14
C LYS A 48 11.28 -2.38 -1.55
N SER A 49 10.92 -1.14 -1.90
CA SER A 49 11.24 -0.53 -3.19
C SER A 49 10.80 -1.35 -4.42
N GLY A 50 9.68 -2.05 -4.32
CA GLY A 50 9.16 -2.91 -5.39
C GLY A 50 9.81 -4.30 -5.45
N VAL A 51 10.76 -4.62 -4.57
CA VAL A 51 11.37 -5.95 -4.46
C VAL A 51 10.81 -6.66 -3.22
N ILE A 52 10.57 -7.96 -3.35
CA ILE A 52 10.12 -8.86 -2.30
C ILE A 52 11.34 -9.58 -1.75
N TYR A 53 11.56 -9.49 -0.44
CA TYR A 53 12.62 -10.17 0.28
C TYR A 53 12.02 -11.15 1.28
N THR A 54 12.57 -12.36 1.34
CA THR A 54 12.36 -13.28 2.46
C THR A 54 13.50 -13.07 3.47
N VAL A 55 13.15 -12.81 4.73
CA VAL A 55 14.09 -12.53 5.81
C VAL A 55 14.07 -13.65 6.84
N HIS A 56 15.24 -14.17 7.16
CA HIS A 56 15.45 -15.17 8.23
C HIS A 56 16.82 -14.96 8.88
N LYS A 57 16.89 -14.87 10.22
CA LYS A 57 18.14 -14.64 10.99
C LYS A 57 19.04 -13.57 10.37
N ASP A 58 18.46 -12.40 10.08
CA ASP A 58 19.12 -11.25 9.46
C ASP A 58 19.65 -11.45 8.03
N LYS A 59 19.45 -12.63 7.42
CA LYS A 59 19.69 -12.85 6.00
C LYS A 59 18.49 -12.40 5.19
N TRP A 60 18.75 -11.60 4.18
CA TRP A 60 17.75 -11.12 3.22
C TRP A 60 18.01 -11.84 1.91
N VAL A 61 17.03 -12.63 1.46
CA VAL A 61 17.06 -13.32 0.16
C VAL A 61 16.00 -12.69 -0.72
N GLU A 62 16.40 -12.23 -1.90
CA GLU A 62 15.45 -11.73 -2.90
C GLU A 62 14.56 -12.89 -3.37
N ALA A 63 13.25 -12.74 -3.21
CA ALA A 63 12.25 -13.74 -3.59
C ALA A 63 11.52 -13.36 -4.89
N GLY A 64 11.62 -12.11 -5.32
CA GLY A 64 11.02 -11.64 -6.56
C GLY A 64 10.81 -10.14 -6.57
N LYS A 65 10.21 -9.65 -7.64
CA LYS A 65 9.94 -8.22 -7.86
C LYS A 65 8.46 -8.03 -8.17
N VAL A 66 7.89 -6.97 -7.61
CA VAL A 66 6.55 -6.50 -7.97
C VAL A 66 6.70 -5.60 -9.17
N ASP A 67 6.41 -6.16 -10.34
CA ASP A 67 6.26 -5.35 -11.54
C ASP A 67 4.86 -4.73 -11.55
N LYS A 68 4.84 -3.41 -11.70
CA LYS A 68 3.59 -2.67 -11.85
C LYS A 68 3.11 -2.92 -13.27
N ILE A 69 1.99 -3.62 -13.42
CA ILE A 69 1.34 -3.78 -14.73
C ILE A 69 0.84 -2.41 -15.17
N THR A 70 1.58 -1.75 -16.05
CA THR A 70 1.12 -0.58 -16.77
C THR A 70 0.30 -1.05 -17.95
N SER A 71 -1.02 -1.15 -17.77
CA SER A 71 -1.93 -1.30 -18.90
C SER A 71 -2.01 0.04 -19.64
N GLU A 72 -1.36 0.12 -20.80
CA GLU A 72 -1.55 1.24 -21.72
C GLU A 72 -2.97 1.16 -22.29
N LYS A 73 -3.80 2.14 -21.92
CA LYS A 73 -5.18 2.24 -22.40
C LYS A 73 -5.19 2.98 -23.73
N THR A 74 -4.77 2.29 -24.79
CA THR A 74 -4.75 2.82 -26.15
C THR A 74 -6.17 2.82 -26.76
N GLY A 75 -6.48 3.81 -27.61
CA GLY A 75 -7.73 3.83 -28.37
C GLY A 75 -9.01 4.28 -27.64
N LEU A 76 -8.91 4.85 -26.43
CA LEU A 76 -10.08 5.36 -25.70
C LEU A 76 -10.72 6.57 -26.43
N ARG A 77 -12.01 6.48 -26.71
CA ARG A 77 -12.82 7.60 -27.23
C ARG A 77 -13.71 8.16 -26.11
N LYS A 78 -14.22 9.38 -26.29
CA LYS A 78 -15.15 10.00 -25.33
C LYS A 78 -16.39 9.10 -25.19
N GLY A 79 -16.62 8.57 -23.99
CA GLY A 79 -17.72 7.64 -23.69
C GLY A 79 -17.32 6.17 -23.51
N SER A 80 -16.07 5.80 -23.76
CA SER A 80 -15.57 4.44 -23.51
C SER A 80 -15.62 4.09 -22.02
N LYS A 81 -16.09 2.88 -21.70
CA LYS A 81 -16.06 2.32 -20.34
C LYS A 81 -14.82 1.46 -20.16
N LEU A 82 -14.13 1.68 -19.06
CA LEU A 82 -13.01 0.84 -18.64
C LEU A 82 -13.55 -0.31 -17.81
N CYS A 83 -13.44 -1.53 -18.33
CA CYS A 83 -13.71 -2.75 -17.58
C CYS A 83 -12.38 -3.24 -17.01
N LEU A 84 -12.38 -3.54 -15.70
CA LEU A 84 -11.26 -4.14 -14.99
C LEU A 84 -11.36 -5.66 -15.05
#